data_AF-A0A6J8B2N9-F1
#
_entry.id   AF-A0A6J8B2N9-F1
#
_cell.length_a   1.000
_cell.length_b   1.000
_cell.length_c   1.000
_cell.angle_alpha   90.00
_cell.angle_beta   90.00
_cell.angle_gamma   90.00
#
_symmetry.space_group_name_H-M   'P 1'
#
loop_
_entity.id
_entity.type
_entity.pdbx_description
1 polymer ?
#
loop_
_entity_poly.entity_id
_entity_poly.type
_entity_poly.pdbx_seq_one_letter_code
_entity_poly.pdbx_strand_id
1 'polypeptide(L)'
;MFVSAVKPSIYRLLTGRSINSEEDALLAMEDLHNMGPQTVVISSSNLGSNGTIMSLASTVKNGCKEKFKIEFKLLPAIFVGTGDLFAACLMAWMQTDKKLQVALEKTLSTLQAVIKRTLTYAQEQAGPGNTPNSAQMELRLIHSKKDIENPNIIYKAVPL
;
A
#
# COMPACT_ATOMS: atom_id res chain seq x y z
N MET A 1 -14.41 10.70 -4.49
CA MET A 1 -13.04 11.22 -4.37
C MET A 1 -12.22 10.21 -3.57
N PHE A 2 -11.09 9.76 -4.11
CA PHE A 2 -10.20 8.77 -3.48
C PHE A 2 -8.95 9.49 -2.97
N VAL A 3 -8.55 9.23 -1.73
CA VAL A 3 -7.23 9.65 -1.24
C VAL A 3 -6.43 8.38 -0.96
N SER A 4 -5.47 8.09 -1.84
CA SER A 4 -4.37 7.20 -1.53
C SER A 4 -3.21 8.07 -1.09
N ALA A 5 -2.88 8.04 0.20
CA ALA A 5 -1.65 8.68 0.67
C ALA A 5 -0.65 7.59 1.03
N VAL A 6 0.51 7.69 0.39
CA VAL A 6 1.50 6.62 0.31
C VAL A 6 2.38 6.58 1.56
N LYS A 7 2.40 7.68 2.32
CA LYS A 7 3.19 7.85 3.54
C LYS A 7 2.39 8.57 4.63
N PRO A 8 2.55 8.18 5.91
CA PRO A 8 1.91 8.86 7.05
C PRO A 8 2.23 10.35 7.15
N SER A 9 3.36 10.79 6.57
CA SER A 9 3.75 12.20 6.50
C SER A 9 2.76 13.07 5.73
N ILE A 10 2.09 12.54 4.70
CA ILE A 10 1.08 13.28 3.93
C ILE A 10 -0.20 13.43 4.77
N TYR A 11 -0.58 12.39 5.51
CA TYR A 11 -1.72 12.46 6.42
C TYR A 11 -1.52 13.54 7.49
N ARG A 12 -0.34 13.60 8.11
CA ARG A 12 -0.02 14.67 9.07
C ARG A 12 -0.18 16.06 8.48
N LEU A 13 0.22 16.24 7.22
CA LEU A 13 0.07 17.53 6.53
C LEU A 13 -1.39 17.91 6.31
N LEU A 14 -2.25 16.94 6.01
CA LEU A 14 -3.67 17.17 5.70
C LEU A 14 -4.54 17.31 6.95
N THR A 15 -4.27 16.53 8.00
CA THR A 15 -5.11 16.48 9.21
C THR A 15 -4.52 17.27 10.38
N GLY A 16 -3.23 17.66 10.30
CA GLY A 16 -2.50 18.23 11.42
C GLY A 16 -2.16 17.23 12.54
N ARG A 17 -2.53 15.94 12.40
CA ARG A 17 -2.29 14.91 13.43
C ARG A 17 -1.03 14.11 13.19
N SER A 18 -0.26 13.91 14.25
CA SER A 18 0.81 12.89 14.26
C SER A 18 0.18 11.50 14.37
N ILE A 19 0.67 10.55 13.55
CA ILE A 19 0.20 9.16 13.55
C ILE A 19 1.26 8.31 14.25
N ASN A 20 1.05 7.98 15.52
CA ASN A 20 1.97 7.15 16.31
C ASN A 20 1.36 5.81 16.72
N SER A 21 0.03 5.67 16.66
CA SER A 21 -0.68 4.41 16.91
C SER A 21 -1.70 4.07 15.81
N GLU A 22 -2.26 2.87 15.87
CA GLU A 22 -3.38 2.45 15.01
C GLU A 22 -4.60 3.34 15.23
N GLU A 23 -4.90 3.69 16.48
CA GLU A 23 -5.99 4.60 16.85
C GLU A 23 -5.80 6.00 16.26
N ASP A 24 -4.60 6.56 16.33
CA ASP A 24 -4.28 7.86 15.72
C ASP A 24 -4.54 7.84 14.22
N ALA A 25 -4.14 6.75 13.55
CA ALA A 25 -4.34 6.56 12.13
C ALA A 25 -5.84 6.50 11.78
N LEU A 26 -6.63 5.77 12.56
CA LEU A 26 -8.07 5.67 12.38
C LEU A 26 -8.78 7.02 12.59
N LEU A 27 -8.34 7.83 13.56
CA LEU A 27 -8.86 9.20 13.75
C LEU A 27 -8.48 10.11 12.59
N ALA A 28 -7.25 10.03 12.08
CA ALA A 28 -6.84 10.79 10.90
C ALA A 28 -7.65 10.41 9.64
N MET A 29 -7.98 9.12 9.48
CA MET A 29 -8.86 8.68 8.39
C MET A 29 -10.29 9.20 8.54
N GLU A 30 -10.79 9.31 9.78
CA GLU A 30 -12.09 9.93 10.06
C GLU A 30 -12.12 11.39 9.64
N ASP A 31 -11.11 12.16 10.03
CA ASP A 31 -10.99 13.57 9.64
C ASP A 31 -10.99 13.72 8.11
N LEU A 32 -10.28 12.84 7.41
CA LEU A 32 -10.28 12.83 5.94
C LEU A 32 -11.64 12.46 5.35
N HIS A 33 -12.38 11.53 5.95
CA HIS A 33 -13.75 11.25 5.50
C HIS A 33 -14.65 12.48 5.65
N ASN A 34 -14.50 13.26 6.73
CA ASN A 34 -15.22 14.51 6.95
C ASN A 34 -14.87 15.59 5.92
N MET A 35 -13.69 15.51 5.29
CA MET A 35 -13.30 16.39 4.18
C MET A 35 -13.90 15.98 2.83
N GLY A 36 -14.59 14.84 2.73
CA GLY A 36 -15.36 14.41 1.55
C GLY A 36 -14.98 13.06 0.92
N PRO A 37 -13.71 12.60 0.92
CA PRO A 37 -13.34 11.29 0.42
C PRO A 37 -14.11 10.14 1.06
N GLN A 38 -14.79 9.33 0.24
CA GLN A 38 -15.51 8.13 0.73
C GLN A 38 -14.56 7.00 1.07
N THR A 39 -13.43 6.87 0.37
CA THR A 39 -12.44 5.83 0.60
C THR A 39 -11.09 6.48 0.85
N VAL A 40 -10.46 6.09 1.96
CA VAL A 40 -9.17 6.59 2.43
C VAL A 40 -8.28 5.38 2.69
N VAL A 41 -7.03 5.42 2.20
CA VAL A 41 -6.09 4.30 2.37
C VAL A 41 -4.69 4.81 2.72
N ILE A 42 -4.23 4.48 3.93
CA ILE A 42 -2.84 4.61 4.35
C ILE A 42 -2.10 3.39 3.78
N SER A 43 -1.34 3.57 2.70
CA SER A 43 -0.74 2.42 1.99
C SER A 43 0.38 1.74 2.77
N SER A 44 1.06 2.49 3.64
CA SER A 44 2.12 1.97 4.52
C SER A 44 2.30 2.87 5.74
N SER A 45 2.59 2.27 6.90
CA SER A 45 2.94 2.94 8.14
C SER A 45 3.85 2.05 9.00
N ASN A 46 4.64 2.67 9.88
CA ASN A 46 5.50 1.97 10.84
C ASN A 46 4.74 1.44 12.07
N LEU A 47 3.43 1.20 11.92
CA LEU A 47 2.56 0.69 12.98
C LEU A 47 2.53 -0.85 13.03
N GLY A 48 3.25 -1.51 12.12
CA GLY A 48 3.38 -2.96 12.08
C GLY A 48 4.30 -3.52 13.16
N SER A 49 4.15 -4.82 13.43
CA SER A 49 4.98 -5.54 14.40
C SER A 49 6.25 -6.14 13.77
N ASN A 50 7.34 -6.32 14.52
CA ASN A 50 8.50 -7.15 14.17
C ASN A 50 9.01 -7.04 12.71
N GLY A 51 9.36 -5.84 12.25
CA GLY A 51 9.90 -5.62 10.90
C GLY A 51 8.86 -5.68 9.76
N THR A 52 7.58 -5.65 10.11
CA THR A 52 6.49 -5.44 9.16
C THR A 52 6.06 -3.97 9.14
N ILE A 53 5.30 -3.62 8.11
CA ILE A 53 4.60 -2.35 7.98
C ILE A 53 3.11 -2.63 7.82
N MET A 54 2.29 -1.65 8.18
CA MET A 54 0.83 -1.79 8.17
C MET A 54 0.22 -0.91 7.08
N SER A 55 -0.76 -1.44 6.35
CA SER A 55 -1.69 -0.65 5.55
C SER A 55 -3.05 -0.62 6.23
N LEU A 56 -3.68 0.55 6.22
CA LEU A 56 -5.02 0.77 6.77
C LEU A 56 -5.91 1.32 5.67
N ALA A 57 -7.12 0.78 5.57
CA ALA A 57 -8.11 1.20 4.60
C ALA A 57 -9.47 1.40 5.27
N SER A 58 -10.16 2.48 4.91
CA SER A 58 -11.48 2.81 5.42
C SER A 58 -12.35 3.29 4.27
N THR A 59 -13.59 2.81 4.23
CA THR A 59 -14.59 3.32 3.29
C THR A 59 -15.90 3.60 4.00
N VAL A 60 -16.56 4.69 3.59
CA VAL A 60 -17.90 5.08 4.01
C VAL A 60 -18.81 5.03 2.78
N LYS A 61 -19.69 4.03 2.71
CA LYS A 61 -20.67 3.86 1.63
C LYS A 61 -22.06 3.72 2.23
N ASN A 62 -23.00 4.58 1.82
CA ASN A 62 -24.41 4.54 2.24
C ASN A 62 -24.58 4.53 3.78
N GLY A 63 -23.72 5.23 4.52
CA GLY A 63 -23.73 5.24 5.99
C GLY A 63 -23.05 4.03 6.65
N CYS A 64 -22.70 2.99 5.89
CA CYS A 64 -21.89 1.86 6.37
C CYS A 64 -20.40 2.22 6.28
N LYS A 65 -19.70 2.05 7.40
CA LYS A 65 -18.25 2.23 7.48
C LYS A 65 -17.56 0.88 7.62
N GLU A 66 -16.66 0.57 6.69
CA GLU A 66 -15.83 -0.63 6.72
C GLU A 66 -14.38 -0.21 6.89
N LYS A 67 -13.66 -0.89 7.79
CA LYS A 67 -12.24 -0.64 8.06
C LYS A 67 -11.49 -1.96 8.00
N PHE A 68 -10.29 -1.91 7.42
CA PHE A 68 -9.42 -3.06 7.27
C PHE A 68 -7.97 -2.70 7.53
N LYS A 69 -7.21 -3.64 8.07
CA LYS A 69 -5.75 -3.59 8.12
C LYS A 69 -5.09 -4.78 7.44
N ILE A 70 -3.90 -4.55 6.90
CA ILE A 70 -2.99 -5.59 6.44
C ILE A 70 -1.59 -5.29 6.97
N GLU A 71 -0.99 -6.25 7.68
CA GLU A 71 0.44 -6.24 7.98
C GLU A 71 1.21 -7.02 6.91
N PHE A 72 2.32 -6.45 6.45
CA PHE A 72 3.14 -7.05 5.40
C PHE A 72 4.63 -6.72 5.58
N LYS A 73 5.48 -7.58 5.03
CA LYS A 73 6.93 -7.47 5.23
C LYS A 73 7.50 -6.22 4.56
N LEU A 74 8.29 -5.45 5.32
CA LEU A 74 9.13 -4.40 4.77
C LEU A 74 10.33 -5.04 4.07
N LEU A 75 10.58 -4.67 2.82
CA LEU A 75 11.80 -5.06 2.13
C LEU A 75 12.92 -4.05 2.46
N PRO A 76 14.17 -4.51 2.66
CA PRO A 76 15.29 -3.65 3.02
C PRO A 76 15.86 -2.91 1.79
N ALA A 77 15.01 -2.17 1.09
CA ALA A 77 15.37 -1.39 -0.08
C ALA A 77 14.42 -0.21 -0.27
N ILE A 78 14.92 0.87 -0.90
CA ILE A 78 14.11 2.04 -1.25
C ILE A 78 13.69 1.89 -2.71
N PHE A 79 12.39 2.01 -2.93
CA PHE A 79 11.78 1.97 -4.27
C PHE A 79 11.11 3.31 -4.57
N VAL A 80 11.16 3.72 -5.83
CA VAL A 80 10.44 4.89 -6.35
C VAL A 80 9.28 4.39 -7.22
N GLY A 81 8.17 5.14 -7.27
CA GLY A 81 6.98 4.79 -8.06
C GLY A 81 6.05 3.73 -7.45
N THR A 82 6.36 3.18 -6.26
CA THR A 82 5.49 2.21 -5.57
C THR A 82 4.14 2.81 -5.16
N GLY A 83 4.12 4.11 -4.87
CA GLY A 83 2.89 4.85 -4.60
C GLY A 83 1.96 4.94 -5.79
N ASP A 84 2.52 5.26 -6.96
CA ASP A 84 1.76 5.36 -8.21
C ASP A 84 1.19 3.99 -8.61
N LEU A 85 2.02 2.95 -8.51
CA LEU A 85 1.59 1.57 -8.73
C LEU A 85 0.48 1.16 -7.75
N PHE A 86 0.62 1.46 -6.46
CA PHE A 86 -0.39 1.16 -5.45
C PHE A 86 -1.73 1.83 -5.78
N ALA A 87 -1.71 3.13 -6.08
CA ALA A 87 -2.91 3.89 -6.39
C ALA A 87 -3.61 3.38 -7.66
N ALA A 88 -2.83 3.09 -8.73
CA ALA A 88 -3.36 2.55 -9.97
C ALA A 88 -4.00 1.17 -9.78
N CYS A 89 -3.30 0.25 -9.10
CA CYS A 89 -3.83 -1.08 -8.82
C CYS A 89 -5.07 -1.03 -7.92
N LEU A 90 -5.04 -0.23 -6.85
CA LEU A 90 -6.18 -0.09 -5.94
C LEU A 90 -7.40 0.42 -6.69
N MET A 91 -7.24 1.42 -7.55
CA MET A 91 -8.33 1.97 -8.35
C MET A 91 -8.92 0.91 -9.29
N ALA A 92 -8.09 0.17 -10.02
CA ALA A 92 -8.52 -0.87 -10.93
C ALA A 92 -9.30 -1.99 -10.21
N TRP A 93 -8.80 -2.46 -9.07
CA TRP A 93 -9.45 -3.51 -8.29
C TRP A 93 -10.72 -3.02 -7.58
N MET A 94 -10.74 -1.79 -7.10
CA MET A 94 -11.95 -1.18 -6.54
C MET A 94 -13.08 -1.08 -7.58
N GLN A 95 -12.75 -0.77 -8.83
CA GLN A 95 -13.72 -0.74 -9.93
C GLN A 95 -14.22 -2.14 -10.31
N THR A 96 -13.33 -3.13 -10.25
CA THR A 96 -13.61 -4.52 -10.66
C THR A 96 -14.39 -5.29 -9.60
N ASP A 97 -13.86 -5.35 -8.38
CA ASP A 97 -14.43 -6.17 -7.29
C ASP A 97 -15.49 -5.44 -6.47
N LYS A 98 -15.49 -4.09 -6.50
CA LYS A 98 -16.37 -3.20 -5.70
C LYS A 98 -16.27 -3.36 -4.17
N LYS A 99 -15.33 -4.20 -3.69
CA LYS A 99 -15.08 -4.52 -2.28
C LYS A 99 -13.71 -4.03 -1.85
N LEU A 100 -13.67 -3.17 -0.83
CA LEU A 100 -12.42 -2.58 -0.33
C LEU A 100 -11.42 -3.63 0.13
N GLN A 101 -11.89 -4.62 0.89
CA GLN A 101 -11.06 -5.71 1.42
C GLN A 101 -10.29 -6.41 0.30
N VAL A 102 -10.99 -6.90 -0.72
CA VAL A 102 -10.40 -7.66 -1.83
C VAL A 102 -9.47 -6.78 -2.67
N ALA A 103 -9.86 -5.54 -2.94
CA ALA A 103 -9.03 -4.62 -3.69
C ALA A 103 -7.71 -4.30 -2.98
N LEU A 104 -7.73 -4.14 -1.66
CA LEU A 104 -6.54 -3.92 -0.85
C LEU A 104 -5.61 -5.15 -0.86
N GLU A 105 -6.18 -6.35 -0.65
CA GLU A 105 -5.43 -7.62 -0.69
C GLU A 105 -4.71 -7.83 -2.03
N LYS A 106 -5.42 -7.64 -3.15
CA LYS A 106 -4.87 -7.76 -4.50
C LYS A 106 -3.79 -6.71 -4.78
N THR A 107 -4.03 -5.46 -4.37
CA THR A 107 -3.08 -4.36 -4.56
C THR A 107 -1.77 -4.61 -3.82
N LEU A 108 -1.83 -4.96 -2.54
CA LEU A 108 -0.63 -5.23 -1.75
C LEU A 108 0.11 -6.47 -2.24
N SER A 109 -0.62 -7.51 -2.65
CA SER A 109 -0.01 -8.71 -3.22
C SER A 109 0.70 -8.41 -4.54
N THR A 110 0.10 -7.60 -5.41
CA THR A 110 0.71 -7.10 -6.65
C THR A 110 1.99 -6.31 -6.35
N LEU A 111 1.89 -5.32 -5.46
CA LEU A 111 3.01 -4.45 -5.10
C LEU A 111 4.17 -5.30 -4.59
N GLN A 112 3.90 -6.25 -3.69
CA GLN A 112 4.88 -7.13 -3.08
C GLN A 112 5.56 -8.05 -4.11
N ALA A 113 4.82 -8.60 -5.07
CA ALA A 113 5.41 -9.38 -6.15
C ALA A 113 6.36 -8.53 -7.02
N VAL A 114 5.92 -7.31 -7.39
CA VAL A 114 6.70 -6.38 -8.21
C VAL A 114 8.00 -5.97 -7.51
N ILE A 115 7.93 -5.53 -6.24
CA ILE A 115 9.13 -5.05 -5.53
C ILE A 115 10.10 -6.18 -5.20
N LYS A 116 9.62 -7.40 -4.92
CA LYS A 116 10.48 -8.59 -4.73
C LYS A 116 11.23 -8.90 -6.02
N ARG A 117 10.53 -8.98 -7.16
CA ARG A 117 11.14 -9.22 -8.47
C ARG A 117 12.15 -8.12 -8.84
N THR A 118 11.81 -6.88 -8.52
CA THR A 118 12.69 -5.73 -8.77
C THR A 118 13.98 -5.84 -7.95
N LEU A 119 13.88 -6.14 -6.66
CA LEU A 119 15.04 -6.29 -5.78
C LEU A 119 15.93 -7.46 -6.21
N THR A 120 15.35 -8.63 -6.52
CA THR A 120 16.11 -9.79 -6.99
C THR A 120 16.89 -9.46 -8.26
N TYR A 121 16.23 -8.88 -9.26
CA TYR A 121 16.88 -8.47 -10.51
C TYR A 121 17.99 -7.43 -10.25
N ALA A 122 17.73 -6.44 -9.41
CA ALA A 122 18.68 -5.38 -9.10
C ALA A 122 19.95 -5.94 -8.41
N GLN A 123 19.78 -6.89 -7.48
CA GLN A 123 20.89 -7.57 -6.79
C GLN A 123 21.73 -8.41 -7.76
N GLU A 124 21.07 -9.15 -8.67
CA GLU A 124 21.77 -9.92 -9.70
C GLU A 124 22.59 -9.01 -10.63
N GLN A 125 22.06 -7.84 -11.01
CA GLN A 125 22.76 -6.88 -11.85
C GLN A 125 23.90 -6.15 -11.13
N ALA A 126 23.76 -5.88 -9.83
CA ALA A 126 24.81 -5.25 -9.03
C ALA A 126 25.99 -6.20 -8.78
N GLY A 127 25.72 -7.50 -8.69
CA GLY A 127 26.69 -8.53 -8.36
C GLY A 127 26.91 -8.71 -6.85
N PRO A 128 27.60 -9.80 -6.44
CA PRO A 128 27.74 -10.17 -5.04
C PRO A 128 28.42 -9.09 -4.19
N GLY A 129 27.81 -8.74 -3.06
CA GLY A 129 28.35 -7.75 -2.11
C GLY A 129 28.12 -6.28 -2.50
N ASN A 130 27.56 -6.02 -3.68
CA ASN A 130 27.28 -4.66 -4.15
C ASN A 130 25.83 -4.25 -3.86
N THR A 131 25.66 -2.97 -3.53
CA THR A 131 24.33 -2.36 -3.42
C THR A 131 23.85 -1.91 -4.80
N PRO A 132 22.64 -2.28 -5.23
CA PRO A 132 22.10 -1.83 -6.51
C PRO A 132 21.96 -0.30 -6.59
N ASN A 133 22.26 0.26 -7.75
CA ASN A 133 22.06 1.69 -8.01
C ASN A 133 20.60 2.00 -8.37
N SER A 134 20.25 3.29 -8.42
CA SER A 134 18.88 3.75 -8.67
C SER A 134 18.30 3.24 -9.99
N ALA A 135 19.10 3.16 -11.06
CA ALA A 135 18.64 2.67 -12.36
C ALA A 135 18.33 1.17 -12.34
N GLN A 136 19.07 0.38 -11.55
CA GLN A 136 18.81 -1.04 -11.36
C GLN A 136 17.55 -1.29 -10.51
N MET A 137 17.18 -0.33 -9.66
CA MET A 137 16.02 -0.39 -8.76
C MET A 137 14.71 0.07 -9.42
N GLU A 138 14.70 0.35 -10.71
CA GLU A 138 13.48 0.66 -11.47
C GLU A 138 12.50 -0.51 -11.48
N LEU A 139 11.22 -0.21 -11.26
CA LEU A 139 10.19 -1.23 -11.08
C LEU A 139 10.07 -2.13 -12.31
N ARG A 140 10.15 -3.45 -12.09
CA ARG A 140 10.06 -4.47 -13.15
C ARG A 140 8.62 -4.74 -13.59
N LEU A 141 7.88 -3.70 -14.00
CA LEU A 141 6.44 -3.76 -14.30
C LEU A 141 6.11 -4.74 -15.43
N ILE A 142 6.80 -4.65 -16.57
CA ILE A 142 6.56 -5.53 -17.74
C ILE A 142 6.73 -7.01 -17.36
N HIS A 143 7.79 -7.31 -16.60
CA HIS A 143 8.09 -8.66 -16.11
C HIS A 143 7.09 -9.14 -15.06
N SER A 144 6.33 -8.22 -14.46
CA SER A 144 5.34 -8.48 -13.42
C SER A 144 3.91 -8.46 -13.95
N LYS A 145 3.71 -8.40 -15.28
CA LYS A 145 2.40 -8.38 -15.92
C LYS A 145 1.43 -9.42 -15.32
N LYS A 146 1.87 -10.68 -15.20
CA LYS A 146 1.04 -11.77 -14.69
C LYS A 146 0.58 -11.54 -13.25
N ASP A 147 1.44 -11.00 -12.39
CA ASP A 147 1.09 -10.70 -11.01
C ASP A 147 0.16 -9.48 -10.90
N ILE A 148 0.27 -8.53 -11.83
CA ILE A 148 -0.63 -7.38 -11.91
C ILE A 148 -2.03 -7.81 -12.38
N GLU A 149 -2.10 -8.70 -13.38
CA GLU A 149 -3.37 -9.20 -13.92
C GLU A 149 -4.04 -10.21 -12.98
N ASN A 150 -3.25 -11.08 -12.34
CA ASN A 150 -3.74 -12.18 -11.51
C ASN A 150 -2.90 -12.31 -10.22
N PRO A 151 -3.07 -11.38 -9.27
CA PRO A 151 -2.28 -11.37 -8.04
C PRO A 151 -2.57 -12.59 -7.17
N ASN A 152 -1.51 -13.30 -6.79
CA ASN A 152 -1.60 -14.34 -5.77
C ASN A 152 -1.74 -13.71 -4.38
N ILE A 153 -2.90 -13.84 -3.75
CA ILE A 153 -3.20 -13.19 -2.48
C ILE A 153 -2.43 -13.87 -1.34
N ILE A 154 -1.38 -13.22 -0.88
CA ILE A 154 -0.49 -13.70 0.20
C ILE A 154 -0.68 -12.96 1.52
N TYR A 155 -1.31 -11.79 1.49
CA TYR A 155 -1.64 -11.01 2.69
C TYR A 155 -3.15 -10.84 2.77
N LYS A 156 -3.73 -11.12 3.94
CA LYS A 156 -5.18 -11.07 4.18
C LYS A 156 -5.55 -9.86 5.02
N ALA A 157 -6.61 -9.19 4.61
CA ALA A 157 -7.16 -8.06 5.34
C ALA A 157 -7.94 -8.54 6.56
N VAL A 158 -7.62 -7.96 7.71
CA VAL A 158 -8.32 -8.15 8.98
C VAL A 158 -9.28 -6.97 9.17
N PRO A 159 -10.57 -7.21 9.43
CA PRO A 159 -11.51 -6.14 9.74
C PRO A 159 -11.15 -5.47 11.09
N LEU A 160 -11.42 -4.17 11.17
CA LEU A 160 -11.21 -3.33 12.36
C LEU A 160 -12.53 -2.81 12.92
#